data_AF-A0AA90HDS1-F1
#
_entry.id   AF-A0AA90HDS1-F1
#
_cell.length_a   1.000
_cell.length_b   1.000
_cell.length_c   1.000
_cell.angle_alpha   90.00
_cell.angle_beta   90.00
_cell.angle_gamma   90.00
#
_symmetry.space_group_name_H-M   'P 1'
#
loop_
_entity.id
_entity.type
_entity.pdbx_description
1 polymer ?
#
loop_
_entity_poly.entity_id
_entity_poly.type
_entity_poly.pdbx_seq_one_letter_code
_entity_poly.pdbx_strand_id
1 'polypeptide(L)'
;MKRIVQGVATAAAAAAVLVLGQAPADAVNTYTIQPNSPKPAVCNNSGTVPAGTWIQNKICGYFIGTAMAGSSFDVSSTASDDYHWGRDHGDVNLCGWIPPAALSSSPTGTASDSCSTATQDAMSHRRSFGYDFNGAPHVVDGGTAITVDPANPSCGAYYNYYSASDFSSGSLRDYAGVPSSTVAYRFTTNGGTAMVVDDSTLGWVFMNLGCVTDWRSVAFNNDND
;
A
#
# COMPACT_ATOMS: atom_id res chain seq x y z
N MET A 1 -44.21 -65.44 19.32
CA MET A 1 -43.02 -64.67 18.88
C MET A 1 -43.44 -63.22 18.63
N LYS A 2 -43.02 -62.29 19.50
CA LYS A 2 -43.24 -60.84 19.36
C LYS A 2 -42.25 -60.29 18.32
N ARG A 3 -42.72 -59.57 17.30
CA ARG A 3 -41.88 -58.68 16.49
C ARG A 3 -42.34 -57.25 16.72
N ILE A 4 -41.42 -56.47 17.28
CA ILE A 4 -41.53 -55.02 17.51
C ILE A 4 -41.12 -54.36 16.19
N VAL A 5 -41.97 -53.52 15.61
CA VAL A 5 -41.62 -52.64 14.49
C VAL A 5 -41.37 -51.26 15.08
N GLN A 6 -40.10 -50.82 15.04
CA GLN A 6 -39.68 -49.48 15.46
C GLN A 6 -39.97 -48.48 14.34
N GLY A 7 -40.67 -47.40 14.69
CA GLY A 7 -40.90 -46.26 13.80
C GLY A 7 -39.63 -45.43 13.61
N VAL A 8 -39.39 -45.02 12.37
CA VAL A 8 -38.34 -44.07 12.01
C VAL A 8 -38.95 -42.67 12.08
N ALA A 9 -38.55 -41.88 13.08
CA ALA A 9 -38.88 -40.46 13.14
C ALA A 9 -37.85 -39.68 12.31
N THR A 10 -38.26 -39.12 11.17
CA THR A 10 -37.49 -38.15 10.40
C THR A 10 -37.49 -36.80 11.12
N ALA A 11 -36.34 -36.42 11.70
CA ALA A 11 -36.12 -35.08 12.21
C ALA A 11 -35.71 -34.15 11.05
N ALA A 12 -36.58 -33.20 10.69
CA ALA A 12 -36.25 -32.11 9.79
C ALA A 12 -35.49 -31.03 10.59
N ALA A 13 -34.17 -30.92 10.37
CA ALA A 13 -33.38 -29.83 10.91
C ALA A 13 -33.53 -28.59 10.00
N ALA A 14 -34.21 -27.56 10.50
CA ALA A 14 -34.27 -26.25 9.86
C ALA A 14 -32.94 -25.52 10.09
N ALA A 15 -32.17 -25.30 9.03
CA ALA A 15 -30.98 -24.46 9.07
C ALA A 15 -31.41 -22.99 9.08
N ALA A 16 -31.32 -22.33 10.22
CA ALA A 16 -31.47 -20.89 10.33
C ALA A 16 -30.21 -20.23 9.75
N VAL A 17 -30.33 -19.60 8.59
CA VAL A 17 -29.29 -18.73 8.04
C VAL A 17 -29.28 -17.44 8.87
N LEU A 18 -28.35 -17.32 9.81
CA LEU A 18 -28.03 -16.04 10.43
C LEU A 18 -27.38 -15.15 9.37
N VAL A 19 -28.17 -14.25 8.78
CA VAL A 19 -27.64 -13.09 8.08
C VAL A 19 -27.13 -12.15 9.18
N LEU A 20 -25.85 -12.27 9.53
CA LEU A 20 -25.16 -11.27 10.34
C LEU A 20 -25.15 -9.97 9.54
N GLY A 21 -26.09 -9.07 9.82
CA GLY A 21 -26.08 -7.72 9.29
C GLY A 21 -24.81 -7.03 9.75
N GLN A 22 -23.91 -6.71 8.81
CA GLN A 22 -22.82 -5.79 9.09
C GLN A 22 -23.44 -4.44 9.46
N ALA A 23 -23.06 -3.88 10.60
CA ALA A 23 -23.40 -2.50 10.93
C ALA A 23 -22.90 -1.59 9.79
N PRO A 24 -23.66 -0.55 9.40
CA PRO A 24 -23.18 0.40 8.42
C PRO A 24 -21.88 1.00 8.93
N ALA A 25 -20.86 1.05 8.08
CA ALA A 25 -19.61 1.71 8.42
C ALA A 25 -19.85 3.21 8.65
N ASP A 26 -19.24 3.75 9.70
CA ASP A 26 -19.36 5.16 10.07
C ASP A 26 -18.87 6.07 8.94
N ALA A 27 -19.46 7.27 8.84
CA ALA A 27 -19.02 8.24 7.85
C ALA A 27 -17.80 9.02 8.37
N VAL A 28 -16.76 9.12 7.56
CA VAL A 28 -15.52 9.87 7.82
C VAL A 28 -15.36 11.00 6.82
N ASN A 29 -14.62 12.04 7.22
CA ASN A 29 -14.34 13.19 6.35
C ASN A 29 -13.38 12.79 5.22
N THR A 30 -13.66 13.27 4.02
CA THR A 30 -12.73 13.20 2.89
C THR A 30 -12.06 14.54 2.66
N TYR A 31 -10.82 14.51 2.18
CA TYR A 31 -9.99 15.65 1.88
C TYR A 31 -9.39 15.50 0.48
N THR A 32 -8.85 16.57 -0.07
CA THR A 32 -8.15 16.54 -1.36
C THR A 32 -6.64 16.47 -1.12
N ILE A 33 -5.96 15.51 -1.77
CA ILE A 33 -4.50 15.42 -1.75
C ILE A 33 -3.88 16.64 -2.43
N GLN A 34 -2.90 17.25 -1.77
CA GLN A 34 -2.16 18.39 -2.27
C GLN A 34 -0.93 17.97 -3.10
N PRO A 35 -0.60 18.69 -4.18
CA PRO A 35 0.68 18.51 -4.85
C PRO A 35 1.82 19.05 -3.97
N ASN A 36 3.05 18.62 -4.26
CA ASN A 36 4.24 19.04 -3.52
C ASN A 36 4.13 18.77 -2.00
N SER A 37 3.47 17.69 -1.59
CA SER A 37 3.36 17.38 -0.17
C SER A 37 4.75 17.21 0.44
N PRO A 38 5.02 17.76 1.63
CA PRO A 38 6.32 17.63 2.27
C PRO A 38 6.59 16.16 2.60
N LYS A 39 7.82 15.71 2.38
CA LYS A 39 8.26 14.42 2.91
C LYS A 39 8.34 14.53 4.44
N PRO A 40 8.01 13.46 5.20
CA PRO A 40 7.87 13.55 6.65
C PRO A 40 9.23 13.74 7.34
N ALA A 41 9.49 14.95 7.84
CA ALA A 41 10.73 15.32 8.51
C ALA A 41 10.97 14.52 9.81
N VAL A 42 9.90 14.12 10.50
CA VAL A 42 9.99 13.23 11.69
C VAL A 42 10.63 11.88 11.38
N CYS A 43 10.65 11.49 10.11
CA CYS A 43 11.31 10.27 9.62
C CYS A 43 12.65 10.57 8.92
N ASN A 44 13.28 11.72 9.21
CA ASN A 44 14.52 12.21 8.62
C ASN A 44 14.48 12.33 7.07
N ASN A 45 13.29 12.55 6.50
CA ASN A 45 13.16 12.84 5.07
C ASN A 45 13.15 14.35 4.82
N SER A 46 13.56 14.77 3.62
CA SER A 46 13.55 16.17 3.21
C SER A 46 13.12 16.35 1.76
N GLY A 47 12.54 17.51 1.45
CA GLY A 47 11.98 17.84 0.15
C GLY A 47 10.48 17.58 0.06
N THR A 48 9.96 17.51 -1.17
CA THR A 48 8.54 17.34 -1.44
C THR A 48 8.29 16.14 -2.36
N VAL A 49 7.04 15.74 -2.46
CA VAL A 49 6.53 14.77 -3.44
C VAL A 49 5.67 15.56 -4.43
N PRO A 50 6.21 16.00 -5.58
CA PRO A 50 5.48 16.88 -6.50
C PRO A 50 4.14 16.29 -6.96
N ALA A 51 4.12 14.97 -7.21
CA ALA A 51 2.96 14.25 -7.72
C ALA A 51 1.78 14.14 -6.74
N GLY A 52 1.99 14.39 -5.43
CA GLY A 52 0.98 14.14 -4.40
C GLY A 52 1.62 13.88 -3.05
N THR A 53 1.34 12.72 -2.44
CA THR A 53 1.96 12.30 -1.18
C THR A 53 2.23 10.80 -1.15
N TRP A 54 3.22 10.37 -0.35
CA TRP A 54 3.49 8.95 -0.14
C TRP A 54 2.39 8.29 0.69
N ILE A 55 1.96 7.11 0.25
CA ILE A 55 1.20 6.16 1.04
C ILE A 55 2.21 5.21 1.68
N GLN A 56 2.15 5.07 2.99
CA GLN A 56 3.05 4.25 3.79
C GLN A 56 2.29 3.16 4.53
N ASN A 57 2.94 2.01 4.73
CA ASN A 57 2.34 0.88 5.43
C ASN A 57 2.19 1.12 6.95
N LYS A 58 3.06 1.96 7.52
CA LYS A 58 3.04 2.48 8.90
C LYS A 58 3.69 3.86 8.94
N ILE A 59 3.58 4.57 10.05
CA ILE A 59 4.30 5.83 10.27
C ILE A 59 5.79 5.58 10.10
N CYS A 60 6.47 6.39 9.27
CA CYS A 60 7.88 6.19 8.91
C CYS A 60 8.17 4.77 8.35
N GLY A 61 7.21 4.21 7.62
CA GLY A 61 7.26 2.86 7.09
C GLY A 61 7.83 2.78 5.67
N TYR A 62 7.53 1.68 5.00
CA TYR A 62 7.81 1.52 3.58
C TYR A 62 6.80 2.31 2.75
N PHE A 63 7.30 2.92 1.68
CA PHE A 63 6.48 3.40 0.57
C PHE A 63 5.73 2.22 -0.08
N ILE A 64 4.42 2.37 -0.27
CA ILE A 64 3.55 1.37 -0.92
C ILE A 64 2.71 1.96 -2.05
N GLY A 65 2.87 3.25 -2.35
CA GLY A 65 2.10 3.97 -3.36
C GLY A 65 2.20 5.47 -3.19
N THR A 66 1.65 6.20 -4.15
CA THR A 66 1.45 7.66 -4.09
C THR A 66 -0.03 7.94 -4.22
N ALA A 67 -0.60 8.66 -3.26
CA ALA A 67 -1.91 9.27 -3.44
C ALA A 67 -1.69 10.52 -4.31
N MET A 68 -2.32 10.54 -5.48
CA MET A 68 -2.04 11.55 -6.51
C MET A 68 -2.72 12.87 -6.19
N ALA A 69 -2.06 14.00 -6.45
CA ALA A 69 -2.62 15.32 -6.22
C ALA A 69 -3.98 15.49 -6.91
N GLY A 70 -4.95 16.03 -6.17
CA GLY A 70 -6.34 16.14 -6.63
C GLY A 70 -7.21 14.91 -6.36
N SER A 71 -6.62 13.75 -6.00
CA SER A 71 -7.41 12.61 -5.53
C SER A 71 -8.05 12.91 -4.16
N SER A 72 -9.07 12.12 -3.82
CA SER A 72 -9.73 12.20 -2.52
C SER A 72 -9.12 11.19 -1.55
N PHE A 73 -8.90 11.59 -0.31
CA PHE A 73 -8.45 10.72 0.76
C PHE A 73 -9.38 10.85 1.96
N ASP A 74 -9.94 9.75 2.46
CA ASP A 74 -10.68 9.76 3.72
C ASP A 74 -9.75 9.65 4.93
N VAL A 75 -10.18 10.18 6.07
CA VAL A 75 -9.39 10.09 7.31
C VAL A 75 -10.18 9.34 8.37
N SER A 76 -9.84 8.07 8.56
CA SER A 76 -10.39 7.22 9.62
C SER A 76 -9.80 7.56 10.99
N SER A 77 -8.51 7.87 11.04
CA SER A 77 -7.86 8.36 12.27
C SER A 77 -6.61 9.21 12.00
N THR A 78 -6.21 10.00 12.99
CA THR A 78 -4.98 10.80 12.96
C THR A 78 -4.11 10.41 14.15
N ALA A 79 -2.83 10.11 13.90
CA ALA A 79 -1.86 9.74 14.93
C ALA A 79 -1.15 10.96 15.52
N SER A 80 -0.28 10.71 16.51
CA SER A 80 0.74 11.68 16.92
C SER A 80 1.63 12.03 15.72
N ASP A 81 2.14 13.27 15.69
CA ASP A 81 2.90 13.84 14.57
C ASP A 81 2.08 14.11 13.29
N ASP A 82 0.74 14.13 13.37
CA ASP A 82 -0.19 14.56 12.31
C ASP A 82 -0.21 13.65 11.06
N TYR A 83 0.12 12.38 11.26
CA TYR A 83 -0.09 11.35 10.24
C TYR A 83 -1.56 10.95 10.15
N HIS A 84 -2.07 10.76 8.94
CA HIS A 84 -3.46 10.37 8.73
C HIS A 84 -3.55 8.94 8.19
N TRP A 85 -4.36 8.13 8.86
CA TRP A 85 -4.75 6.80 8.40
C TRP A 85 -6.12 6.87 7.74
N GLY A 86 -6.24 6.26 6.57
CA GLY A 86 -7.49 6.18 5.81
C GLY A 86 -7.24 5.62 4.41
N ARG A 87 -8.15 5.92 3.49
CA ARG A 87 -8.18 5.39 2.11
C ARG A 87 -7.96 6.49 1.10
N ASP A 88 -7.03 6.28 0.18
CA ASP A 88 -7.04 6.99 -1.10
C ASP A 88 -8.17 6.46 -1.97
N HIS A 89 -9.02 7.35 -2.50
CA HIS A 89 -10.11 7.06 -3.44
C HIS A 89 -9.74 7.45 -4.88
N GLY A 90 -8.44 7.61 -5.15
CA GLY A 90 -7.91 7.74 -6.51
C GLY A 90 -7.74 6.39 -7.19
N ASP A 91 -6.86 6.34 -8.18
CA ASP A 91 -6.59 5.13 -8.98
C ASP A 91 -5.93 4.01 -8.16
N VAL A 92 -5.42 4.27 -6.95
CA VAL A 92 -4.81 3.27 -6.07
C VAL A 92 -5.84 2.57 -5.20
N ASN A 93 -6.91 3.26 -4.81
CA ASN A 93 -7.99 2.75 -3.96
C ASN A 93 -7.49 1.92 -2.76
N LEU A 94 -6.59 2.49 -1.98
CA LEU A 94 -5.78 1.76 -1.00
C LEU A 94 -5.82 2.43 0.37
N CYS A 95 -5.93 1.62 1.44
CA CYS A 95 -5.73 2.08 2.81
C CYS A 95 -4.25 2.35 3.08
N GLY A 96 -3.90 3.36 3.86
CA GLY A 96 -2.52 3.60 4.24
C GLY A 96 -2.35 4.82 5.13
N TRP A 97 -1.10 5.05 5.54
CA TRP A 97 -0.70 6.26 6.24
C TRP A 97 -0.17 7.29 5.25
N ILE A 98 -0.67 8.51 5.33
CA ILE A 98 -0.11 9.65 4.60
C ILE A 98 0.57 10.64 5.57
N PRO A 99 1.70 11.27 5.15
CA PRO A 99 2.39 12.29 5.91
C PRO A 99 1.55 13.53 6.26
N PRO A 100 2.00 14.31 7.26
CA PRO A 100 1.42 15.60 7.59
C PRO A 100 1.38 16.57 6.41
N ALA A 101 0.43 17.50 6.46
CA ALA A 101 0.24 18.57 5.46
C ALA A 101 0.02 18.07 4.01
N ALA A 102 -0.33 16.79 3.83
CA ALA A 102 -0.70 16.24 2.52
C ALA A 102 -2.14 16.55 2.10
N LEU A 103 -2.99 16.95 3.04
CA LEU A 103 -4.42 17.15 2.83
C LEU A 103 -4.79 18.63 2.70
N SER A 104 -5.90 18.92 2.01
CA SER A 104 -6.54 20.22 2.03
C SER A 104 -6.87 20.64 3.48
N SER A 105 -6.84 21.95 3.75
CA SER A 105 -7.09 22.50 5.10
C SER A 105 -8.52 22.32 5.60
N SER A 106 -9.44 21.86 4.75
CA SER A 106 -10.83 21.59 5.10
C SER A 106 -11.33 20.34 4.37
N PRO A 107 -12.27 19.60 4.97
CA PRO A 107 -12.94 18.49 4.30
C PRO A 107 -13.64 18.94 3.03
N THR A 108 -13.63 18.08 2.01
CA THR A 108 -14.30 18.27 0.73
C THR A 108 -15.52 17.36 0.55
N GLY A 109 -15.78 16.46 1.50
CA GLY A 109 -16.90 15.53 1.48
C GLY A 109 -16.86 14.52 2.63
N THR A 110 -17.59 13.42 2.46
CA THR A 110 -17.58 12.28 3.37
C THR A 110 -17.57 10.96 2.59
N ALA A 111 -17.02 9.91 3.21
CA ALA A 111 -17.03 8.54 2.71
C ALA A 111 -17.34 7.57 3.86
N SER A 112 -17.71 6.34 3.52
CA SER A 112 -17.87 5.27 4.51
C SER A 112 -16.49 4.75 4.93
N ASP A 113 -16.23 4.69 6.24
CA ASP A 113 -14.96 4.22 6.77
C ASP A 113 -14.74 2.75 6.42
N SER A 114 -13.66 2.49 5.68
CA SER A 114 -13.32 1.17 5.17
C SER A 114 -11.92 0.71 5.58
N CYS A 115 -11.20 1.51 6.38
CA CYS A 115 -9.84 1.22 6.81
C CYS A 115 -9.82 0.86 8.30
N SER A 116 -10.35 -0.32 8.60
CA SER A 116 -10.42 -0.86 9.97
C SER A 116 -9.03 -0.99 10.64
N THR A 117 -9.01 -1.05 11.97
CA THR A 117 -7.80 -1.38 12.75
C THR A 117 -7.21 -2.73 12.34
N ALA A 118 -8.03 -3.73 11.98
CA ALA A 118 -7.51 -5.01 11.49
C ALA A 118 -6.75 -4.87 10.17
N THR A 119 -7.24 -4.01 9.26
CA THR A 119 -6.52 -3.67 8.02
C THR A 119 -5.21 -2.96 8.34
N GLN A 120 -5.23 -2.01 9.27
CA GLN A 120 -4.06 -1.27 9.73
C GLN A 120 -2.99 -2.19 10.32
N ASP A 121 -3.37 -3.10 11.22
CA ASP A 121 -2.48 -4.07 11.85
C ASP A 121 -1.87 -5.02 10.82
N ALA A 122 -2.69 -5.57 9.91
CA ALA A 122 -2.22 -6.46 8.86
C ALA A 122 -1.19 -5.75 7.95
N MET A 123 -1.47 -4.52 7.55
CA MET A 123 -0.60 -3.71 6.70
C MET A 123 0.70 -3.27 7.35
N SER A 124 0.70 -3.15 8.69
CA SER A 124 1.89 -2.72 9.42
C SER A 124 3.09 -3.68 9.22
N HIS A 125 2.81 -4.94 8.87
CA HIS A 125 3.79 -5.98 8.59
C HIS A 125 4.21 -5.98 7.12
N ARG A 126 5.50 -5.86 6.87
CA ARG A 126 6.05 -5.78 5.50
C ARG A 126 5.70 -6.93 4.56
N ARG A 127 5.53 -8.15 5.11
CA ARG A 127 5.13 -9.32 4.31
C ARG A 127 3.68 -9.30 3.83
N SER A 128 2.85 -8.37 4.31
CA SER A 128 1.50 -8.19 3.78
C SER A 128 1.51 -7.62 2.37
N PHE A 129 2.53 -6.85 1.99
CA PHE A 129 2.59 -6.15 0.71
C PHE A 129 3.87 -6.42 -0.09
N GLY A 130 4.68 -7.40 0.27
CA GLY A 130 5.87 -7.70 -0.54
C GLY A 130 6.76 -8.76 0.04
N TYR A 131 7.88 -8.96 -0.64
CA TYR A 131 8.93 -9.91 -0.26
C TYR A 131 10.31 -9.42 -0.75
N ASP A 132 11.37 -10.16 -0.41
CA ASP A 132 12.76 -9.85 -0.77
C ASP A 132 13.17 -8.42 -0.36
N PHE A 133 12.83 -8.00 0.86
CA PHE A 133 13.21 -6.68 1.36
C PHE A 133 14.72 -6.61 1.56
N ASN A 134 15.37 -5.53 1.15
CA ASN A 134 16.81 -5.37 1.37
C ASN A 134 17.18 -4.89 2.79
N GLY A 135 16.22 -4.37 3.55
CA GLY A 135 16.45 -3.92 4.92
C GLY A 135 15.24 -3.19 5.51
N ALA A 136 15.27 -2.96 6.83
CA ALA A 136 14.24 -2.21 7.54
C ALA A 136 14.17 -0.74 7.10
N PRO A 137 13.02 -0.04 7.25
CA PRO A 137 12.90 1.41 7.07
C PRO A 137 14.00 2.15 7.82
N HIS A 138 14.61 3.16 7.19
CA HIS A 138 15.67 4.02 7.76
C HIS A 138 17.00 3.32 8.15
N VAL A 139 17.15 2.01 7.92
CA VAL A 139 18.42 1.30 8.16
C VAL A 139 19.28 1.24 6.89
N VAL A 140 18.64 1.17 5.73
CA VAL A 140 19.30 1.19 4.42
C VAL A 140 18.80 2.42 3.70
N ASP A 141 19.63 3.48 3.68
CA ASP A 141 19.33 4.75 3.03
C ASP A 141 19.14 4.55 1.53
N GLY A 142 17.94 4.84 1.02
CA GLY A 142 17.56 4.70 -0.39
C GLY A 142 17.44 3.26 -0.88
N GLY A 143 18.20 2.31 -0.34
CA GLY A 143 18.14 0.90 -0.68
C GLY A 143 19.49 0.34 -1.17
N THR A 144 19.45 -0.67 -2.03
CA THR A 144 20.66 -1.31 -2.58
C THR A 144 20.76 -0.97 -4.05
N ALA A 145 21.86 -0.35 -4.47
CA ALA A 145 22.05 0.03 -5.86
C ALA A 145 21.94 -1.19 -6.79
N ILE A 146 21.11 -1.06 -7.83
CA ILE A 146 20.91 -2.03 -8.90
C ILE A 146 20.89 -1.30 -10.25
N THR A 147 21.16 -2.03 -11.31
CA THR A 147 21.30 -1.49 -12.67
C THR A 147 20.01 -1.67 -13.45
N VAL A 148 19.47 -0.56 -13.96
CA VAL A 148 18.38 -0.57 -14.93
C VAL A 148 18.94 -0.98 -16.28
N ASP A 149 18.32 -1.95 -16.93
CA ASP A 149 18.78 -2.50 -18.20
C ASP A 149 18.76 -1.42 -19.31
N PRO A 150 19.92 -0.94 -19.78
CA PRO A 150 19.97 0.07 -20.83
C PRO A 150 19.51 -0.48 -22.18
N ALA A 151 19.47 -1.81 -22.36
CA ALA A 151 19.01 -2.44 -23.58
C ALA A 151 17.47 -2.53 -23.68
N ASN A 152 16.76 -2.20 -22.58
CA ASN A 152 15.30 -2.18 -22.57
C ASN A 152 14.76 -0.74 -22.47
N PRO A 153 14.59 -0.03 -23.61
CA PRO A 153 14.12 1.35 -23.61
C PRO A 153 12.65 1.51 -23.17
N SER A 154 11.93 0.40 -22.96
CA SER A 154 10.55 0.42 -22.46
C SER A 154 10.45 0.47 -20.93
N CYS A 155 11.58 0.54 -20.23
CA CYS A 155 11.61 0.62 -18.78
C CYS A 155 11.14 1.97 -18.27
N GLY A 156 9.88 2.01 -17.86
CA GLY A 156 9.26 3.12 -17.17
C GLY A 156 9.27 2.93 -15.65
N ALA A 157 9.28 4.06 -14.94
CA ALA A 157 8.96 4.15 -13.53
C ALA A 157 7.52 4.64 -13.34
N TYR A 158 6.89 4.18 -12.27
CA TYR A 158 5.45 4.36 -12.01
C TYR A 158 5.22 4.67 -10.55
N TYR A 159 4.32 5.58 -10.21
CA TYR A 159 4.06 5.89 -8.80
C TYR A 159 3.26 4.79 -8.09
N ASN A 160 2.55 3.94 -8.83
CA ASN A 160 1.59 3.00 -8.25
C ASN A 160 1.59 1.62 -8.91
N TYR A 161 1.25 0.59 -8.11
CA TYR A 161 1.10 -0.80 -8.53
C TYR A 161 -0.14 -1.47 -7.92
N TYR A 162 -0.33 -1.42 -6.60
CA TYR A 162 -1.42 -2.13 -5.91
C TYR A 162 -2.77 -1.47 -6.05
N SER A 163 -3.82 -2.19 -6.44
CA SER A 163 -5.17 -1.61 -6.59
C SER A 163 -6.10 -1.81 -5.39
N ALA A 164 -5.61 -2.47 -4.32
CA ALA A 164 -6.40 -2.80 -3.15
C ALA A 164 -5.52 -3.07 -1.91
N SER A 165 -6.11 -2.92 -0.72
CA SER A 165 -5.45 -3.12 0.58
C SER A 165 -5.18 -4.57 0.96
N ASP A 166 -5.55 -5.54 0.12
CA ASP A 166 -5.13 -6.93 0.30
C ASP A 166 -3.77 -7.22 -0.35
N PHE A 167 -3.25 -6.29 -1.15
CA PHE A 167 -1.97 -6.38 -1.86
C PHE A 167 -1.81 -7.69 -2.65
N SER A 168 -2.91 -8.30 -3.08
CA SER A 168 -2.88 -9.60 -3.77
C SER A 168 -2.42 -9.49 -5.21
N SER A 169 -2.64 -8.32 -5.82
CA SER A 169 -2.34 -8.05 -7.23
C SER A 169 -2.20 -6.56 -7.52
N GLY A 170 -1.75 -6.25 -8.73
CA GLY A 170 -1.55 -4.88 -9.18
C GLY A 170 -1.12 -4.79 -10.64
N SER A 171 -1.05 -3.57 -11.12
CA SER A 171 -0.48 -3.21 -12.41
C SER A 171 0.18 -1.84 -12.33
N LEU A 172 1.34 -1.69 -12.97
CA LEU A 172 2.05 -0.42 -13.05
C LEU A 172 1.15 0.67 -13.66
N ARG A 173 1.03 1.80 -12.96
CA ARG A 173 0.23 2.96 -13.38
C ARG A 173 0.77 4.25 -12.77
N ASP A 174 0.26 5.38 -13.25
CA ASP A 174 0.76 6.71 -12.90
C ASP A 174 2.23 6.88 -13.29
N TYR A 175 2.49 6.97 -14.60
CA TYR A 175 3.84 7.06 -15.15
C TYR A 175 4.61 8.24 -14.54
N ALA A 176 5.72 7.92 -13.88
CA ALA A 176 6.58 8.88 -13.19
C ALA A 176 7.69 9.41 -14.10
N GLY A 177 8.10 8.62 -15.10
CA GLY A 177 9.18 8.99 -16.01
C GLY A 177 10.08 7.82 -16.39
N VAL A 178 11.20 8.17 -17.04
CA VAL A 178 12.29 7.23 -17.30
C VAL A 178 13.21 7.25 -16.08
N PRO A 179 13.47 6.10 -15.44
CA PRO A 179 14.37 6.03 -14.30
C PRO A 179 15.83 6.27 -14.72
N SER A 180 16.66 6.61 -13.74
CA SER A 180 18.11 6.65 -13.87
C SER A 180 18.65 5.25 -14.22
N SER A 181 19.84 5.19 -14.83
CA SER A 181 20.50 3.91 -15.13
C SER A 181 20.83 3.08 -13.88
N THR A 182 20.83 3.71 -12.72
CA THR A 182 21.04 3.08 -11.42
C THR A 182 19.96 3.58 -10.48
N VAL A 183 19.27 2.64 -9.84
CA VAL A 183 18.22 2.89 -8.84
C VAL A 183 18.52 2.08 -7.59
N ALA A 184 17.96 2.45 -6.45
CA ALA A 184 18.17 1.73 -5.21
C ALA A 184 16.97 0.81 -4.91
N TYR A 185 17.18 -0.50 -5.07
CA TYR A 185 16.19 -1.53 -4.80
C TYR A 185 15.71 -1.51 -3.35
N ARG A 186 14.41 -1.78 -3.14
CA ARG A 186 13.82 -1.86 -1.81
C ARG A 186 13.16 -3.19 -1.50
N PHE A 187 12.18 -3.58 -2.30
CA PHE A 187 11.44 -4.83 -2.14
C PHE A 187 10.73 -5.19 -3.44
N THR A 188 10.33 -6.47 -3.54
CA THR A 188 9.53 -6.97 -4.66
C THR A 188 8.06 -7.04 -4.25
N THR A 189 7.18 -6.62 -5.15
CA THR A 189 5.74 -6.60 -4.89
C THR A 189 5.16 -8.01 -4.81
N ASN A 190 4.08 -8.20 -4.06
CA ASN A 190 3.30 -9.43 -4.11
C ASN A 190 2.84 -9.70 -5.57
N GLY A 191 2.97 -10.96 -5.98
CA GLY A 191 2.79 -11.39 -7.37
C GLY A 191 4.07 -11.33 -8.22
N GLY A 192 5.12 -10.65 -7.74
CA GLY A 192 6.48 -10.78 -8.28
C GLY A 192 6.73 -10.18 -9.65
N THR A 193 5.87 -9.26 -10.08
CA THR A 193 6.00 -8.61 -11.41
C THR A 193 6.62 -7.23 -11.36
N ALA A 194 6.60 -6.59 -10.18
CA ALA A 194 7.17 -5.26 -9.96
C ALA A 194 8.05 -5.21 -8.71
N MET A 195 8.85 -4.16 -8.61
CA MET A 195 9.66 -3.85 -7.43
C MET A 195 9.48 -2.38 -7.07
N VAL A 196 9.74 -2.05 -5.81
CA VAL A 196 9.93 -0.66 -5.36
C VAL A 196 11.40 -0.32 -5.36
N VAL A 197 11.72 0.84 -5.91
CA VAL A 197 13.07 1.43 -5.94
C VAL A 197 13.02 2.90 -5.53
N ASP A 198 14.12 3.43 -5.02
CA ASP A 198 14.37 4.87 -4.94
C ASP A 198 15.20 5.30 -6.15
N ASP A 199 14.69 6.30 -6.88
CA ASP A 199 15.42 6.98 -7.93
C ASP A 199 15.80 8.39 -7.48
N SER A 200 17.05 8.80 -7.72
CA SER A 200 17.55 10.10 -7.27
C SER A 200 16.79 11.33 -7.80
N THR A 201 16.09 11.17 -8.92
CA THR A 201 15.30 12.23 -9.58
C THR A 201 13.81 12.06 -9.31
N LEU A 202 13.29 10.83 -9.41
CA LEU A 202 11.85 10.54 -9.31
C LEU A 202 11.39 10.25 -7.87
N GLY A 203 12.30 9.89 -6.97
CA GLY A 203 12.02 9.37 -5.63
C GLY A 203 11.58 7.91 -5.65
N TRP A 204 10.80 7.52 -4.63
CA TRP A 204 10.22 6.17 -4.54
C TRP A 204 9.20 5.91 -5.65
N VAL A 205 9.45 4.84 -6.42
CA VAL A 205 8.63 4.44 -7.57
C VAL A 205 8.60 2.91 -7.69
N PHE A 206 7.64 2.42 -8.46
CA PHE A 206 7.56 1.05 -8.94
C PHE A 206 8.21 0.91 -10.31
N MET A 207 8.85 -0.23 -10.52
CA MET A 207 9.41 -0.64 -11.82
C MET A 207 9.11 -2.12 -12.09
N ASN A 208 9.09 -2.51 -13.36
CA ASN A 208 8.96 -3.90 -13.74
C ASN A 208 10.21 -4.70 -13.33
N LEU A 209 10.04 -5.93 -12.82
CA LEU A 209 11.15 -6.79 -12.44
C LEU A 209 12.09 -7.14 -13.61
N GLY A 210 11.55 -7.22 -14.82
CA GLY A 210 12.31 -7.44 -16.06
C GLY A 210 13.11 -6.24 -16.56
N CYS A 211 13.08 -5.11 -15.85
CA CYS A 211 13.82 -3.89 -16.22
C CYS A 211 15.18 -3.76 -15.54
N VAL A 212 15.58 -4.73 -14.73
CA VAL A 212 16.85 -4.68 -14.00
C VAL A 212 17.55 -6.02 -14.08
N THR A 213 18.87 -6.01 -14.09
CA THR A 213 19.67 -7.20 -14.45
C THR A 213 20.30 -7.89 -13.24
N ASP A 214 20.50 -7.16 -12.15
CA ASP A 214 21.35 -7.56 -11.02
C ASP A 214 20.61 -7.61 -9.67
N TRP A 215 19.29 -7.42 -9.63
CA TRP A 215 18.51 -7.40 -8.39
C TRP A 215 18.63 -8.69 -7.56
N ARG A 216 18.88 -9.84 -8.20
CA ARG A 216 19.09 -11.12 -7.50
C ARG A 216 20.40 -11.19 -6.71
N SER A 217 21.31 -10.24 -6.91
CA SER A 217 22.55 -10.13 -6.13
C SER A 217 22.36 -9.36 -4.82
N VAL A 218 21.18 -8.75 -4.61
CA VAL A 218 20.86 -8.01 -3.39
C VAL A 218 20.76 -8.98 -2.22
N ALA A 219 21.38 -8.62 -1.10
CA ALA A 219 21.19 -9.33 0.16
C ALA A 219 19.81 -9.01 0.73
N PHE A 220 18.96 -10.03 0.86
CA PHE A 220 17.62 -9.86 1.41
C PHE A 220 17.60 -10.06 2.93
N ASN A 221 16.94 -9.13 3.61
CA ASN A 221 16.54 -9.26 5.00
C ASN A 221 15.14 -9.91 5.06
N ASN A 222 15.12 -11.13 5.58
CA ASN A 222 13.91 -11.96 5.68
C ASN A 222 13.20 -11.86 7.03
N ASP A 223 13.56 -10.90 7.89
CA ASP A 223 12.89 -10.78 9.18
C ASP A 223 11.39 -10.47 8.93
N ASN A 224 10.52 -10.90 9.83
CA ASN A 224 9.24 -10.23 9.97
C ASN A 224 9.48 -9.06 10.91
N ASP A 225 8.85 -7.93 10.58
CA ASP A 225 8.89 -6.72 11.41
C ASP A 225 8.80 -7.03 12.91
#